data_AF-A0A3N9MPJ7-F1
#
_entry.id   AF-A0A3N9MPJ7-F1
#
_cell.length_a   1.000
_cell.length_b   1.000
_cell.length_c   1.000
_cell.angle_alpha   90.00
_cell.angle_beta   90.00
_cell.angle_gamma   90.00
#
_symmetry.space_group_name_H-M   'P 1'
#
loop_
_entity.id
_entity.type
_entity.pdbx_description
1 polymer ?
#
loop_
_entity_poly.entity_id
_entity_poly.type
_entity_poly.pdbx_seq_one_letter_code
_entity_poly.pdbx_strand_id
1 'polypeptide(L)'
;MKSFASALLVLFFLVSQLWAQISSGGAPLSFSQPLDNNVSSLTMPDVDVDALIAEDKTAGWEEAPRFGAPHDVSINLNNNGTWTTLRNGDRLWRCR
;
A
#
# COMPACT_ATOMS: atom_id res chain seq x y z
N MET A 1 -14.05 -42.56 10.94
CA MET A 1 -12.94 -41.73 11.50
C MET A 1 -11.68 -41.80 10.65
N LYS A 2 -11.13 -42.98 10.33
CA LYS A 2 -9.91 -43.11 9.50
C LYS A 2 -10.05 -42.52 8.10
N SER A 3 -11.17 -42.79 7.41
CA SER A 3 -11.47 -42.24 6.07
C SER A 3 -11.62 -40.71 6.05
N PHE A 4 -12.14 -40.12 7.13
CA PHE A 4 -12.28 -38.67 7.27
C PHE A 4 -10.93 -37.98 7.48
N ALA A 5 -10.07 -38.56 8.33
CA ALA A 5 -8.71 -38.07 8.52
C ALA A 5 -7.89 -38.15 7.22
N SER A 6 -8.04 -39.24 6.46
CA SER A 6 -7.40 -39.38 5.14
C SER A 6 -7.89 -38.34 4.13
N ALA A 7 -9.19 -38.03 4.11
CA ALA A 7 -9.74 -36.99 3.23
C ALA A 7 -9.23 -35.59 3.59
N LEU A 8 -9.13 -35.28 4.89
CA LEU A 8 -8.59 -34.01 5.38
C LEU A 8 -7.11 -33.84 4.99
N LEU A 9 -6.33 -34.91 5.08
CA LEU A 9 -4.92 -34.91 4.69
C LEU A 9 -4.77 -34.62 3.19
N VAL A 10 -5.57 -35.27 2.34
CA VAL A 10 -5.56 -35.03 0.88
C VAL A 10 -5.93 -33.58 0.56
N LEU A 11 -6.93 -33.03 1.24
CA LEU A 11 -7.32 -31.63 1.05
C LEU A 11 -6.20 -30.65 1.44
N PHE A 12 -5.50 -30.91 2.54
CA PHE A 12 -4.36 -30.10 2.98
C PHE A 12 -3.23 -30.07 1.93
N PHE A 13 -2.90 -31.22 1.35
CA PHE A 13 -1.90 -31.30 0.30
C PHE A 13 -2.32 -30.54 -0.97
N LEU A 14 -3.60 -30.61 -1.36
CA LEU A 14 -4.11 -29.91 -2.54
C LEU A 14 -4.05 -28.38 -2.39
N VAL A 15 -4.35 -27.85 -1.20
CA VAL A 15 -4.34 -26.39 -0.96
C VAL A 15 -2.93 -25.84 -0.82
N SER A 16 -1.96 -26.65 -0.37
CA SER A 16 -0.55 -26.24 -0.20
C SER A 16 0.17 -25.85 -1.51
N GLN A 17 -0.37 -26.22 -2.67
CA GLN A 17 0.22 -25.98 -3.99
C GLN A 17 -0.33 -24.73 -4.69
N LEU A 18 -1.19 -23.96 -4.04
CA LEU A 18 -1.79 -22.75 -4.63
C LEU A 18 -0.86 -21.55 -4.45
N TRP A 19 -0.05 -21.27 -5.47
CA TRP A 19 0.73 -20.03 -5.58
C TRP A 19 -0.13 -18.97 -6.28
N ALA A 20 -1.07 -18.38 -5.55
CA ALA A 20 -2.04 -17.42 -6.11
C ALA A 20 -1.52 -15.97 -6.18
N GLN A 21 -0.39 -15.67 -5.53
CA GLN A 21 0.17 -14.32 -5.52
C GLN A 21 1.14 -14.14 -6.68
N ILE A 22 0.75 -13.33 -7.66
CA ILE A 22 1.68 -12.82 -8.67
C ILE A 22 2.72 -11.98 -7.92
N SER A 23 3.98 -12.40 -7.97
CA SER A 23 5.11 -11.60 -7.47
C SER A 23 5.80 -10.95 -8.65
N SER A 24 5.97 -9.63 -8.60
CA SER A 24 6.74 -8.89 -9.61
C SER A 24 8.26 -8.93 -9.36
N GLY A 25 8.73 -9.73 -8.40
CA GLY A 25 10.14 -9.83 -8.03
C GLY A 25 10.73 -8.49 -7.54
N GLY A 26 12.05 -8.48 -7.39
CA GLY A 26 12.80 -7.31 -6.90
C GLY A 26 12.73 -7.14 -5.37
N ALA A 27 13.72 -6.46 -4.82
CA ALA A 27 13.73 -6.02 -3.43
C ALA A 27 13.90 -4.50 -3.41
N PRO A 28 13.29 -3.78 -2.45
CA PRO A 28 13.57 -2.36 -2.27
C PRO A 28 15.07 -2.13 -2.12
N LEU A 29 15.61 -1.12 -2.81
CA LEU A 29 17.04 -0.82 -2.77
C LEU A 29 17.54 -0.55 -1.33
N SER A 30 16.68 -0.01 -0.47
CA SER A 30 16.96 0.21 0.95
C SER A 30 17.26 -1.07 1.74
N PHE A 31 16.91 -2.25 1.24
CA PHE A 31 17.17 -3.52 1.93
C PHE A 31 18.59 -4.03 1.70
N SER A 32 19.23 -3.62 0.60
CA SER A 32 20.57 -4.05 0.22
C SER A 32 21.62 -2.93 0.29
N GLN A 33 21.19 -1.66 0.32
CA GLN A 33 22.09 -0.50 0.41
C GLN A 33 21.67 0.44 1.56
N PRO A 34 22.65 0.93 2.35
CA PRO A 34 22.38 1.96 3.34
C PRO A 34 22.07 3.28 2.61
N LEU A 35 20.82 3.71 2.66
CA LEU A 35 20.37 4.98 2.10
C LEU A 35 20.21 6.01 3.23
N ASP A 36 20.59 7.25 2.97
CA ASP A 36 20.29 8.37 3.88
C ASP A 36 18.77 8.53 4.01
N ASN A 37 18.25 8.61 5.24
CA ASN A 37 16.83 8.79 5.51
C ASN A 37 16.41 10.27 5.58
N ASN A 38 17.33 11.20 5.38
CA ASN A 38 17.04 12.62 5.23
C ASN A 38 16.41 12.88 3.86
N VAL A 39 15.10 12.66 3.78
CA VAL A 39 14.27 12.89 2.58
C VAL A 39 13.14 13.85 2.93
N SER A 40 12.71 14.64 1.95
CA SER A 40 11.59 15.57 2.11
C SER A 40 10.35 14.82 2.55
N SER A 41 9.72 15.29 3.64
CA SER A 41 8.41 14.84 4.10
C SER A 41 7.32 15.84 3.71
N LEU A 42 6.15 15.35 3.35
CA LEU A 42 4.95 16.12 3.08
C LEU A 42 3.89 15.79 4.13
N THR A 43 3.33 16.83 4.74
CA THR A 43 2.20 16.68 5.67
C THR A 43 0.91 16.93 4.91
N MET A 44 0.02 15.94 4.94
CA MET A 44 -1.32 16.10 4.36
C MET A 44 -2.18 16.98 5.27
N PRO A 45 -3.14 17.74 4.72
CA PRO A 45 -4.08 18.50 5.53
C PRO A 45 -4.94 17.54 6.38
N ASP A 46 -5.43 18.04 7.50
CA ASP A 46 -6.36 17.27 8.34
C ASP A 46 -7.67 16.99 7.59
N VAL A 47 -8.27 15.85 7.90
CA VAL A 47 -9.60 15.50 7.39
C VAL A 47 -10.65 16.14 8.29
N ASP A 48 -11.61 16.84 7.67
CA ASP A 48 -12.76 17.41 8.39
C ASP A 48 -13.78 16.31 8.72
N VAL A 49 -13.59 15.66 9.86
CA VAL A 49 -14.44 14.55 10.31
C VAL A 49 -15.87 15.00 10.60
N ASP A 50 -16.06 16.21 11.12
CA ASP A 50 -17.39 16.71 11.47
C ASP A 50 -18.23 16.98 10.21
N ALA A 51 -17.62 17.50 9.15
CA ALA A 51 -18.28 17.64 7.85
C ALA A 51 -18.70 16.29 7.27
N LEU A 52 -17.83 15.27 7.34
CA LEU A 52 -18.12 13.93 6.85
C LEU A 52 -19.28 13.27 7.62
N ILE A 53 -19.33 13.43 8.95
CA ILE A 53 -20.44 12.93 9.77
C ILE A 53 -21.75 13.65 9.41
N ALA A 54 -21.70 14.93 9.06
CA ALA A 54 -22.88 15.68 8.63
C ALA A 54 -23.40 15.19 7.27
N GLU A 55 -22.50 14.90 6.31
CA GLU A 55 -22.83 14.31 5.01
C GLU A 55 -23.51 12.93 5.20
N ASP A 56 -22.93 12.07 6.03
CA ASP A 56 -23.43 10.71 6.28
C ASP A 56 -24.84 10.70 6.90
N LYS A 57 -25.21 11.73 7.67
CA LYS A 57 -26.58 11.87 8.21
C LYS A 57 -27.62 12.14 7.13
N THR A 58 -27.20 12.69 5.99
CA THR A 58 -28.07 13.03 4.86
C THR A 58 -27.99 12.01 3.72
N ALA A 59 -27.01 11.11 3.76
CA ALA A 59 -26.80 10.09 2.75
C ALA A 59 -28.00 9.14 2.62
N GLY A 60 -28.45 8.92 1.39
CA GLY A 60 -29.53 8.00 1.08
C GLY A 60 -29.09 6.53 1.15
N TRP A 61 -30.05 5.61 1.25
CA TRP A 61 -29.78 4.15 1.22
C TRP A 61 -29.21 3.65 -0.12
N GLU A 62 -29.33 4.45 -1.18
CA GLU A 62 -28.76 4.17 -2.51
C GLU A 62 -27.27 4.55 -2.62
N GLU A 63 -26.75 5.33 -1.67
CA GLU A 63 -25.33 5.71 -1.64
C GLU A 63 -24.48 4.59 -1.05
N ALA A 64 -23.39 4.26 -1.75
CA ALA A 64 -22.46 3.26 -1.26
C ALA A 64 -21.73 3.77 0.00
N PRO A 65 -21.48 2.91 1.00
CA PRO A 65 -20.67 3.28 2.16
C PRO A 65 -19.31 3.82 1.75
N ARG A 66 -18.90 4.93 2.37
CA ARG A 66 -17.59 5.55 2.11
C ARG A 66 -16.48 4.65 2.65
N PHE A 67 -15.45 4.41 1.83
CA PHE A 67 -14.24 3.66 2.25
C PHE A 67 -13.13 4.56 2.81
N GLY A 68 -13.13 5.85 2.48
CA GLY A 68 -12.17 6.85 2.94
C GLY A 68 -12.42 8.24 2.32
N ALA A 69 -11.72 9.26 2.81
CA ALA A 69 -11.76 10.63 2.27
C ALA A 69 -10.51 10.90 1.42
N PRO A 70 -10.65 11.22 0.11
CA PRO A 70 -9.50 11.49 -0.74
C PRO A 70 -8.91 12.88 -0.44
N HIS A 71 -7.59 13.00 -0.59
CA HIS A 71 -6.91 14.29 -0.68
C HIS A 71 -6.50 14.53 -2.13
N ASP A 72 -6.89 15.69 -2.68
CA ASP A 72 -6.35 16.15 -3.95
C ASP A 72 -4.92 16.66 -3.76
N VAL A 73 -3.96 15.98 -4.40
CA VAL A 73 -2.53 16.28 -4.27
C VAL A 73 -1.88 16.46 -5.64
N SER A 74 -0.85 17.32 -5.70
CA SER A 74 -0.01 17.50 -6.88
C SER A 74 1.44 17.19 -6.51
N ILE A 75 1.78 15.90 -6.43
CA ILE A 75 3.12 15.41 -6.06
C ILE A 75 3.73 14.71 -7.26
N ASN A 76 4.87 15.19 -7.71
CA ASN A 76 5.61 14.62 -8.85
C ASN A 76 7.12 14.76 -8.68
N LEU A 77 7.85 14.19 -9.65
CA LEU A 77 9.31 14.12 -9.67
C LEU A 77 10.02 15.48 -9.74
N ASN A 78 9.30 16.54 -10.11
CA ASN A 78 9.85 17.87 -10.38
C ASN A 78 9.49 18.89 -9.28
N ASN A 79 8.43 18.67 -8.51
CA ASN A 79 7.95 19.64 -7.52
C ASN A 79 8.09 19.18 -6.07
N ASN A 80 8.30 17.89 -5.81
CA ASN A 80 8.42 17.33 -4.47
C ASN A 80 9.50 16.25 -4.39
N GLY A 81 9.75 15.79 -3.15
CA GLY A 81 10.69 14.72 -2.86
C GLY A 81 12.15 15.12 -2.97
N THR A 82 13.01 14.12 -2.81
CA THR A 82 14.46 14.25 -2.77
C THR A 82 15.06 13.29 -3.78
N TRP A 83 15.88 13.83 -4.68
CA TRP A 83 16.71 13.05 -5.58
C TRP A 83 18.05 12.72 -4.94
N THR A 84 18.43 11.46 -4.96
CA THR A 84 19.74 10.97 -4.51
C THR A 84 20.45 10.29 -5.69
N THR A 85 21.66 10.74 -6.01
CA THR A 85 22.52 10.05 -6.99
C THR A 85 23.29 8.94 -6.26
N LEU A 86 23.16 7.72 -6.75
CA LEU A 86 23.81 6.54 -6.22
C LEU A 86 25.25 6.42 -6.72
N ARG A 87 26.05 5.56 -6.08
CA ARG A 87 27.47 5.37 -6.43
C ARG A 87 27.67 4.85 -7.86
N ASN A 88 26.70 4.11 -8.39
CA ASN A 88 26.72 3.60 -9.76
C ASN A 88 26.22 4.62 -10.80
N GLY A 89 25.86 5.84 -10.38
CA GLY A 89 25.37 6.92 -11.25
C GLY A 89 23.84 6.95 -11.42
N ASP A 90 23.12 5.94 -10.94
CA ASP A 90 21.66 5.92 -10.96
C ASP A 90 21.07 7.00 -10.05
N ARG A 91 19.80 7.34 -10.29
CA ARG A 91 19.06 8.32 -9.48
C ARG A 91 17.88 7.66 -8.79
N LEU A 92 17.79 7.88 -7.49
CA LEU A 92 16.68 7.46 -6.65
C LEU A 92 15.89 8.69 -6.22
N TRP A 93 14.59 8.70 -6.51
CA TRP A 93 13.67 9.70 -5.97
C TRP A 93 12.91 9.14 -4.79
N ARG A 94 12.82 9.91 -3.70
CA ARG A 94 12.05 9.54 -2.51
C ARG A 94 11.28 10.74 -1.97
N CYS A 95 10.03 10.52 -1.60
CA CYS A 95 9.21 11.48 -0.87
C CYS A 95 8.56 10.74 0.29
N ARG A 96 8.51 11.37 1.46
CA ARG A 96 7.87 10.85 2.66
C ARG A 96 6.64 11.65 3.03
#